data_AF-A0A931N964-F1
#
_entry.id   AF-A0A931N964-F1
#
_cell.length_a   1.000
_cell.length_b   1.000
_cell.length_c   1.000
_cell.angle_alpha   90.00
_cell.angle_beta   90.00
_cell.angle_gamma   90.00
#
_symmetry.space_group_name_H-M   'P 1'
#
loop_
_entity.id
_entity.type
_entity.pdbx_description
1 polymer ?
#
loop_
_entity_poly.entity_id
_entity_poly.type
_entity_poly.pdbx_seq_one_letter_code
_entity_poly.pdbx_strand_id
1 'polypeptide(L)'
;MNERLTTIMSLLKKLTEEENQLVRTNLPRIFGKKMEFFDEELPLLSDDEMDIIIKVLNGMILTKEYAPKIDEEFERLKDTELPSKVEFGRLDVM
;
A
#
# COMPACT_ATOMS: atom_id res chain seq x y z
N MET A 1 0.41 9.83 23.05
CA MET A 1 1.02 9.00 22.00
C MET A 1 0.45 9.47 20.67
N ASN A 2 1.28 9.75 19.66
CA ASN A 2 0.80 10.31 18.39
C ASN A 2 -0.13 9.28 17.69
N GLU A 3 -1.38 9.67 17.39
CA GLU A 3 -2.38 8.77 16.78
C GLU A 3 -1.88 8.20 15.45
N ARG A 4 -1.22 9.02 14.62
CA ARG A 4 -0.66 8.58 13.33
C ARG A 4 0.41 7.51 13.51
N LEU A 5 1.28 7.66 14.51
CA LEU A 5 2.32 6.69 14.82
C LEU A 5 1.70 5.35 15.27
N THR A 6 0.64 5.43 16.08
CA THR A 6 -0.14 4.24 16.48
C THR A 6 -0.76 3.55 15.26
N THR A 7 -1.29 4.32 14.31
CA THR A 7 -1.82 3.81 13.04
C THR A 7 -0.74 3.13 12.22
N ILE A 8 0.42 3.77 12.00
CA ILE A 8 1.54 3.20 11.24
C ILE A 8 1.98 1.87 11.85
N MET A 9 2.17 1.82 13.16
CA MET A 9 2.56 0.59 13.86
C MET A 9 1.50 -0.51 13.75
N SER A 10 0.21 -0.15 13.78
CA SER A 10 -0.85 -1.13 13.56
C SER A 10 -0.90 -1.65 12.13
N LEU A 11 -0.58 -0.83 11.12
CA LEU A 11 -0.56 -1.24 9.72
C LEU A 11 0.64 -2.14 9.41
N LEU A 12 1.83 -1.82 9.94
CA LEU A 12 3.03 -2.66 9.78
C LEU A 12 2.82 -4.08 10.33
N LYS A 13 2.04 -4.23 11.41
CA LYS A 13 1.67 -5.55 11.97
C LYS A 13 0.79 -6.40 11.05
N LYS A 14 0.17 -5.82 10.02
CA LYS A 14 -0.63 -6.56 9.03
C LYS A 14 0.21 -7.08 7.85
N LEU A 15 1.45 -6.63 7.74
CA LEU A 15 2.37 -7.02 6.69
C LEU A 15 3.18 -8.26 7.11
N THR A 16 3.58 -9.09 6.13
CA THR A 16 4.55 -10.17 6.34
C THR A 16 5.95 -9.59 6.56
N GLU A 17 6.91 -10.44 6.92
CA GLU A 17 8.29 -9.99 7.09
C GLU A 17 8.89 -9.49 5.77
N GLU A 18 8.62 -10.18 4.66
CA GLU A 18 9.09 -9.79 3.33
C GLU A 18 8.50 -8.44 2.90
N GLU A 19 7.20 -8.23 3.15
CA GLU A 19 6.50 -6.98 2.87
C GLU A 19 7.06 -5.84 3.74
N ASN A 20 7.30 -6.09 5.04
CA ASN A 20 7.94 -5.14 5.94
C ASN A 20 9.36 -4.78 5.48
N GLN A 21 10.13 -5.76 4.99
CA GLN A 21 11.47 -5.52 4.45
C GLN A 21 11.43 -4.65 3.18
N LEU A 22 10.46 -4.86 2.29
CA LEU A 22 10.22 -4.00 1.13
C LEU A 22 9.91 -2.55 1.54
N VAL A 23 9.02 -2.37 2.52
CA VAL A 23 8.67 -1.06 3.08
C VAL A 23 9.91 -0.36 3.64
N ARG A 24 10.69 -1.06 4.47
CA ARG A 24 11.94 -0.55 5.07
C ARG A 24 13.01 -0.22 4.04
N THR A 25 13.01 -0.87 2.89
CA THR A 25 13.98 -0.61 1.82
C THR A 25 13.56 0.56 0.93
N ASN A 26 12.27 0.66 0.61
CA ASN A 26 11.77 1.58 -0.41
C ASN A 26 11.30 2.93 0.14
N LEU A 27 10.71 2.98 1.33
CA LEU A 27 10.29 4.26 1.91
C LEU A 27 11.47 5.23 2.11
N PRO A 28 12.63 4.83 2.68
CA PRO A 28 13.79 5.71 2.78
C PRO A 28 14.22 6.31 1.43
N ARG A 29 14.13 5.52 0.35
CA ARG A 29 14.44 5.98 -1.01
C ARG A 29 13.47 7.03 -1.51
N ILE A 30 12.18 6.88 -1.22
CA ILE A 30 11.12 7.84 -1.61
C ILE A 30 11.35 9.21 -0.95
N PHE A 31 11.75 9.22 0.32
CA PHE A 31 12.00 10.46 1.06
C PHE A 31 13.45 10.97 0.97
N GLY A 32 14.34 10.24 0.30
CA GLY A 32 15.75 10.62 0.16
C GLY A 32 16.51 10.68 1.49
N LYS A 33 16.03 10.03 2.54
CA LYS A 33 16.65 10.00 3.87
C LYS A 33 16.62 8.60 4.46
N LYS A 34 17.58 8.28 5.33
CA LYS A 34 17.48 7.07 6.14
C LYS A 34 16.27 7.20 7.06
N MET A 35 15.46 6.16 7.11
CA MET A 35 14.41 5.99 8.10
C MET A 35 14.53 4.59 8.66
N GLU A 36 14.68 4.49 9.95
CA GLU A 36 14.52 3.24 10.65
C GLU A 36 13.12 3.18 11.24
N PHE A 37 12.37 2.14 10.91
CA PHE A 37 10.99 1.93 11.39
C PHE A 37 11.00 1.32 12.81
N PHE A 38 11.86 1.85 13.68
CA PHE A 38 11.90 1.55 15.11
C PHE A 38 11.28 2.72 15.87
N ASP A 39 10.76 2.43 17.07
CA ASP A 39 9.94 3.34 17.88
C ASP A 39 10.58 4.72 18.14
N GLU A 40 11.89 4.85 17.98
CA GLU A 40 12.66 6.06 18.28
C GLU A 40 12.75 7.07 17.12
N GLU A 41 12.61 6.64 15.86
CA GLU A 41 12.77 7.53 14.69
C GLU A 41 11.45 7.93 14.01
N LEU A 42 10.40 7.09 14.14
CA LEU A 42 9.06 7.44 13.65
C LEU A 42 8.51 8.76 14.22
N PRO A 43 8.78 9.16 15.49
CA PRO A 43 8.37 10.46 16.02
C PRO A 43 9.07 11.67 15.39
N LEU A 44 10.17 11.47 14.64
CA LEU A 44 10.94 12.53 13.99
C LEU A 44 10.41 12.86 12.58
N LEU A 45 9.43 12.11 12.10
CA LEU A 45 8.78 12.36 10.81
C LEU A 45 7.85 13.56 10.91
N SER A 46 7.82 14.35 9.83
CA SER A 46 6.80 15.39 9.67
C SER A 46 5.41 14.76 9.48
N ASP A 47 4.37 15.55 9.74
CA ASP A 47 2.99 15.12 9.55
C ASP A 47 2.70 14.63 8.12
N ASP A 48 3.23 15.34 7.12
CA ASP A 48 3.09 14.95 5.70
C ASP A 48 3.76 13.60 5.41
N GLU A 49 4.95 13.37 5.98
CA GLU A 49 5.66 12.10 5.82
C GLU A 49 4.88 10.95 6.48
N MET A 50 4.34 11.16 7.68
CA MET A 50 3.49 10.17 8.34
C MET A 50 2.24 9.86 7.52
N ASP A 51 1.57 10.87 6.95
CA ASP A 51 0.38 10.68 6.13
C ASP A 51 0.69 9.94 4.82
N ILE A 52 1.84 10.21 4.19
CA ILE A 52 2.32 9.46 3.02
C ILE A 52 2.57 7.99 3.39
N ILE A 53 3.24 7.72 4.50
CA ILE A 53 3.51 6.34 4.95
C ILE A 53 2.20 5.60 5.20
N ILE A 54 1.23 6.21 5.88
CA ILE A 54 -0.10 5.63 6.11
C ILE A 54 -0.77 5.27 4.77
N LYS A 55 -0.74 6.17 3.78
CA LYS A 55 -1.32 5.93 2.45
C LYS A 55 -0.63 4.78 1.73
N VAL A 56 0.70 4.71 1.76
CA VAL A 56 1.47 3.62 1.14
C VAL A 56 1.12 2.29 1.79
N LEU A 57 1.13 2.21 3.12
CA LEU A 57 0.81 0.98 3.85
C LEU A 57 -0.63 0.51 3.58
N ASN A 58 -1.60 1.43 3.61
CA ASN A 58 -2.99 1.10 3.27
C ASN A 58 -3.12 0.61 1.83
N GLY A 59 -2.44 1.25 0.86
CA GLY A 59 -2.45 0.82 -0.53
C GLY A 59 -1.88 -0.60 -0.70
N MET A 60 -0.79 -0.92 0.00
CA MET A 60 -0.22 -2.26 0.01
C MET A 60 -1.17 -3.29 0.60
N ILE A 61 -1.79 -2.99 1.75
CA ILE A 61 -2.74 -3.90 2.42
C ILE A 61 -3.98 -4.13 1.53
N LEU A 62 -4.55 -3.07 0.95
CA LEU A 62 -5.69 -3.18 0.05
C LEU A 62 -5.34 -4.02 -1.19
N THR A 63 -4.15 -3.82 -1.75
CA THR A 63 -3.68 -4.63 -2.88
C THR A 63 -3.51 -6.08 -2.47
N LYS A 64 -2.94 -6.37 -1.30
CA LYS A 64 -2.80 -7.74 -0.80
C LYS A 64 -4.15 -8.43 -0.56
N GLU A 65 -5.10 -7.73 0.04
CA GLU A 65 -6.39 -8.30 0.45
C GLU A 65 -7.36 -8.47 -0.73
N TYR A 66 -7.33 -7.54 -1.69
CA TYR A 66 -8.36 -7.44 -2.72
C TYR A 66 -7.83 -7.48 -4.15
N ALA A 67 -6.51 -7.39 -4.38
CA ALA A 67 -6.05 -7.53 -5.75
C ALA A 67 -6.38 -8.93 -6.24
N PRO A 68 -7.10 -9.04 -7.37
CA PRO A 68 -7.29 -10.33 -7.99
C PRO A 68 -5.92 -10.92 -8.27
N LYS A 69 -5.76 -12.21 -7.98
CA LYS A 69 -4.59 -12.93 -8.43
C LYS A 69 -4.69 -13.02 -9.95
N ILE A 70 -4.01 -12.09 -10.61
CA ILE A 70 -4.12 -11.88 -12.06
C ILE A 70 -3.88 -13.19 -12.80
N ASP A 71 -2.94 -14.02 -12.34
CA ASP A 71 -2.67 -15.33 -12.95
C ASP A 71 -3.85 -16.31 -12.79
N GLU A 72 -4.45 -16.40 -11.60
CA GLU A 72 -5.61 -17.27 -11.36
C GLU A 72 -6.84 -16.79 -12.14
N GLU A 73 -7.05 -15.47 -12.18
CA GLU A 73 -8.14 -14.85 -12.92
C GLU A 73 -7.96 -14.97 -14.44
N PHE A 74 -6.74 -14.80 -14.92
CA PHE A 74 -6.39 -15.04 -16.32
C PHE A 74 -6.65 -16.50 -16.69
N GLU A 75 -6.18 -17.47 -15.89
CA GLU A 75 -6.42 -18.89 -16.13
C GLU A 75 -7.91 -19.25 -16.13
N ARG A 76 -8.71 -18.61 -15.27
CA ARG A 76 -10.17 -18.78 -15.26
C ARG A 76 -10.84 -18.22 -16.52
N LEU A 77 -10.32 -17.12 -17.07
CA LEU A 77 -10.98 -16.34 -18.11
C LEU A 77 -10.39 -16.52 -19.52
N LYS A 78 -9.24 -17.19 -19.66
CA LYS A 78 -8.51 -17.33 -20.94
C LYS A 78 -9.33 -17.94 -22.08
N ASP A 79 -10.30 -18.79 -21.76
CA ASP A 79 -11.18 -19.48 -22.74
C ASP A 79 -12.57 -18.84 -22.85
N THR A 80 -12.80 -17.70 -22.18
CA THR A 80 -14.04 -16.94 -22.29
C THR A 80 -13.91 -15.82 -23.32
N GLU A 81 -14.99 -15.55 -24.07
CA GLU A 81 -15.06 -14.39 -24.96
C GLU A 81 -15.16 -13.10 -24.13
N LEU A 82 -14.03 -12.63 -23.61
CA LEU A 82 -13.95 -11.37 -22.91
C LEU A 82 -13.92 -10.19 -23.88
N PRO A 83 -14.53 -9.05 -23.50
CA PRO A 83 -14.42 -7.83 -24.27
C PRO A 83 -12.95 -7.38 -24.33
N SER A 84 -12.46 -7.10 -25.54
CA SER A 84 -11.11 -6.59 -25.78
C SER A 84 -10.93 -5.12 -25.38
N LYS A 85 -12.03 -4.45 -24.99
CA LYS A 85 -12.05 -3.08 -24.50
C LYS A 85 -12.96 -2.97 -23.29
N VAL A 86 -12.43 -2.39 -22.22
CA VAL A 86 -13.21 -1.99 -21.05
C VAL A 86 -13.22 -0.47 -21.03
N GLU A 87 -14.41 0.12 -21.08
CA GLU A 87 -14.60 1.55 -20.92
C GLU A 87 -15.26 1.79 -19.57
N PHE A 88 -14.60 2.58 -18.72
CA PHE A 88 -15.21 3.05 -17.48
C PHE A 88 -16.11 4.23 -17.83
N GLY A 89 -17.41 4.12 -17.51
CA GLY A 89 -18.35 5.21 -17.68
C GLY A 89 -17.89 6.45 -16.92
N ARG A 90 -18.21 7.64 -17.45
CA ARG A 90 -18.09 8.87 -16.68
C ARG A 90 -19.18 8.87 -15.62
N LEU A 91 -18.82 9.14 -14.37
CA LEU A 91 -19.81 9.60 -13.39
C LEU A 91 -20.26 10.97 -13.88
N ASP A 92 -21.35 11.01 -14.66
CA ASP A 92 -22.05 12.26 -14.89
C ASP A 92 -22.56 12.72 -13.53
N VAL A 93 -21.87 13.72 -12.99
CA VAL A 93 -22.28 14.41 -11.77
C VAL A 93 -23.58 15.14 -12.13
N MET A 94 -24.72 14.53 -11.78
CA MET A 94 -26.02 15.21 -11.72
C MET A 94 -26.10 16.05 -10.44
#